data_AF-A0A814DLB0-F1
#
_entry.id   AF-A0A814DLB0-F1
#
_cell.length_a   1.000
_cell.length_b   1.000
_cell.length_c   1.000
_cell.angle_alpha   90.00
_cell.angle_beta   90.00
_cell.angle_gamma   90.00
#
_symmetry.space_group_name_H-M   'P 1'
#
loop_
_entity.id
_entity.type
_entity.pdbx_description
1 polymer ?
#
loop_
_entity_poly.entity_id
_entity_poly.type
_entity_poly.pdbx_seq_one_letter_code
_entity_poly.pdbx_strand_id
1 'polypeptide(L)'
;MDSYVDIFIVRSAPKVTSAVIEGSPRLKLIGRVGTRKDKIDTEVTTRHGILVMNTPDSNTLSAAEHTCTLIYSSARNIPSACASLKTGAWQRAEFMGEELNGKTLAIIGLGRIGREVAKRMQSFNMKTIGYDPIISAEQSLTFGVEFFELKDLWPLADYITVHVPYMKETHHLINNEILSLCKRGVKLINVARGGIIDEKSLIHGLNSGQCGGAALDVFEQEPPTDLKLLQHPLVICTPHLGASTREAQKRVAIELAQQIIDFKQGHSLFGVVNGSAVTSQFAQGNRAILLLSKRLGQIIGASSISTPTQISLSFNHTVSDHLFEAVEIYFSYGYLHEKGNKRVNFVNALHLFEIKMKRIVDKNQELNNVLVVRISGDSKIKELSGIISGDHLWLDCINQCRFIAHVPLDDENTHVVVRPIKGSFMDYLRDNTSQLNNRISAVFDTTPSTGNIQDERWCALLL
;
A
#
# COMPACT_ATOMS: atom_id res chain seq x y z
N MET A 1 -26.20 24.74 1.72
CA MET A 1 -24.96 24.85 0.92
C MET A 1 -24.69 23.46 0.39
N ASP A 2 -25.14 23.17 -0.82
CA ASP A 2 -24.87 21.90 -1.49
C ASP A 2 -23.38 21.86 -1.84
N SER A 3 -22.56 21.09 -1.13
CA SER A 3 -21.12 21.08 -1.39
C SER A 3 -20.78 20.19 -2.60
N TYR A 4 -20.50 20.85 -3.73
CA TYR A 4 -20.08 20.30 -5.03
C TYR A 4 -18.61 19.82 -5.07
N VAL A 5 -18.13 19.11 -4.05
CA VAL A 5 -16.69 18.77 -3.94
C VAL A 5 -16.41 17.36 -4.46
N ASP A 6 -15.77 17.24 -5.64
CA ASP A 6 -15.28 15.97 -6.17
C ASP A 6 -13.92 15.54 -5.56
N ILE A 7 -13.09 16.51 -5.16
CA ILE A 7 -11.72 16.28 -4.65
C ILE A 7 -11.49 17.17 -3.43
N PHE A 8 -10.98 16.59 -2.34
CA PHE A 8 -10.62 17.33 -1.13
C PHE A 8 -9.11 17.25 -0.87
N ILE A 9 -8.43 18.40 -0.85
CA ILE A 9 -6.98 18.48 -0.61
C ILE A 9 -6.73 18.88 0.84
N VAL A 10 -5.91 18.10 1.55
CA VAL A 10 -5.64 18.31 2.97
C VAL A 10 -4.15 18.35 3.30
N ARG A 11 -3.79 19.33 4.15
CA ARG A 11 -2.50 19.43 4.87
C ARG A 11 -2.68 18.93 6.31
N SER A 12 -1.91 19.46 7.26
CA SER A 12 -1.81 18.98 8.64
C SER A 12 -3.03 19.27 9.52
N ALA A 13 -3.87 20.26 9.17
CA ALA A 13 -4.72 20.95 10.14
C ALA A 13 -6.23 20.58 10.14
N PRO A 14 -6.84 20.00 9.09
CA PRO A 14 -8.15 19.37 9.25
C PRO A 14 -8.04 17.84 9.27
N LYS A 15 -8.55 17.23 10.35
CA LYS A 15 -8.85 15.79 10.37
C LYS A 15 -10.02 15.56 9.41
N VAL A 16 -9.86 14.64 8.46
CA VAL A 16 -10.99 14.23 7.61
C VAL A 16 -11.84 13.28 8.44
N THR A 17 -12.91 13.80 9.03
CA THR A 17 -13.81 13.02 9.89
C THR A 17 -14.88 12.31 9.08
N SER A 18 -15.53 11.29 9.66
CA SER A 18 -16.67 10.61 9.04
C SER A 18 -17.77 11.59 8.64
N ALA A 19 -18.05 12.61 9.46
CA ALA A 19 -19.03 13.65 9.15
C ALA A 19 -18.70 14.44 7.86
N VAL A 20 -17.41 14.73 7.61
CA VAL A 20 -16.98 15.39 6.36
C VAL A 20 -17.19 14.47 5.16
N ILE A 21 -16.90 13.17 5.34
CA ILE A 21 -17.04 12.15 4.30
C ILE A 21 -18.52 11.94 3.96
N GLU A 22 -19.35 11.70 4.97
CA GLU A 22 -20.79 11.45 4.86
C GLU A 22 -21.56 12.67 4.32
N GLY A 23 -21.12 13.89 4.68
CA GLY A 23 -21.69 15.13 4.16
C GLY A 23 -21.29 15.46 2.71
N SER A 24 -20.39 14.68 2.09
CA SER A 24 -19.83 14.95 0.76
C SER A 24 -20.13 13.83 -0.24
N PRO A 25 -21.37 13.66 -0.70
CA PRO A 25 -21.79 12.49 -1.51
C PRO A 25 -21.13 12.41 -2.90
N ARG A 26 -20.50 13.49 -3.37
CA ARG A 26 -19.75 13.55 -4.63
C ARG A 26 -18.24 13.38 -4.47
N LEU A 27 -17.74 13.29 -3.24
CA LEU A 27 -16.30 13.18 -3.00
C LEU A 27 -15.80 11.85 -3.59
N LYS A 28 -14.75 11.93 -4.41
CA LYS A 28 -14.13 10.76 -5.07
C LYS A 28 -12.68 10.55 -4.64
N LEU A 29 -12.00 11.64 -4.28
CA LEU A 29 -10.58 11.64 -3.98
C LEU A 29 -10.25 12.58 -2.81
N ILE A 30 -9.46 12.09 -1.86
CA ILE A 30 -8.80 12.90 -0.84
C ILE A 30 -7.30 12.90 -1.12
N GLY A 31 -6.76 14.08 -1.42
CA GLY A 31 -5.34 14.30 -1.66
C GLY A 31 -4.63 14.80 -0.41
N ARG A 32 -3.76 14.01 0.19
CA ARG A 32 -2.92 14.41 1.33
C ARG A 32 -1.61 14.97 0.85
N VAL A 33 -1.39 16.26 1.10
CA VAL A 33 -0.10 16.91 0.85
C VAL A 33 0.89 16.46 1.94
N GLY A 34 1.87 15.65 1.56
CA GLY A 34 2.86 15.04 2.45
C GLY A 34 2.72 13.52 2.56
N THR A 35 3.60 12.90 3.35
CA THR A 35 3.76 11.43 3.38
C THR A 35 2.93 10.72 4.45
N ARG A 36 2.50 11.43 5.50
CA ARG A 36 1.79 10.82 6.65
C ARG A 36 0.34 10.45 6.32
N LYS A 37 -0.09 9.29 6.84
CA LYS A 37 -1.46 8.73 6.68
C LYS A 37 -2.33 8.91 7.93
N ASP A 38 -1.76 9.35 9.05
CA ASP A 38 -2.33 9.35 10.42
C ASP A 38 -3.56 10.26 10.64
N LYS A 39 -3.90 11.12 9.67
CA LYS A 39 -5.00 12.09 9.79
C LYS A 39 -6.21 11.78 8.90
N ILE A 40 -6.18 10.67 8.17
CA ILE A 40 -7.27 10.22 7.30
C ILE A 40 -7.71 8.85 7.80
N ASP A 41 -8.99 8.70 8.13
CA ASP A 41 -9.57 7.42 8.46
C ASP A 41 -9.73 6.60 7.17
N THR A 42 -8.71 5.80 6.86
CA THR A 42 -8.68 5.02 5.63
C THR A 42 -9.77 3.96 5.59
N GLU A 43 -10.25 3.49 6.74
CA GLU A 43 -11.35 2.53 6.78
C GLU A 43 -12.65 3.20 6.34
N VAL A 44 -13.00 4.35 6.94
CA VAL A 44 -14.20 5.11 6.56
C VAL A 44 -14.14 5.58 5.11
N THR A 45 -13.00 6.08 4.63
CA THR A 45 -12.87 6.49 3.22
C THR A 45 -13.03 5.30 2.29
N THR A 46 -12.46 4.15 2.65
CA THR A 46 -12.59 2.91 1.87
C THR A 46 -14.03 2.46 1.80
N ARG A 47 -14.79 2.45 2.91
CA ARG A 47 -16.23 2.12 2.90
C ARG A 47 -17.04 2.96 1.90
N HIS A 48 -16.75 4.24 1.86
CA HIS A 48 -17.43 5.19 0.99
C HIS A 48 -16.90 5.18 -0.45
N GLY A 49 -15.93 4.32 -0.78
CA GLY A 49 -15.34 4.24 -2.12
C GLY A 49 -14.52 5.47 -2.49
N ILE A 50 -14.02 6.21 -1.51
CA ILE A 50 -13.22 7.42 -1.72
C ILE A 50 -11.75 7.03 -1.75
N LEU A 51 -11.10 7.34 -2.86
CA LEU A 51 -9.67 7.13 -3.02
C LEU A 51 -8.90 8.14 -2.15
N VAL A 52 -7.84 7.68 -1.50
CA VAL A 52 -6.91 8.50 -0.76
C VAL A 52 -5.55 8.39 -1.43
N MET A 53 -4.94 9.54 -1.70
CA MET A 53 -3.59 9.61 -2.25
C MET A 53 -2.71 10.50 -1.39
N ASN A 54 -1.41 10.20 -1.35
CA ASN A 54 -0.39 10.99 -0.70
C ASN A 54 0.79 11.24 -1.65
N THR A 55 1.78 12.00 -1.19
CA THR A 55 2.98 12.32 -1.98
C THR A 55 4.21 11.69 -1.32
N PRO A 56 4.46 10.37 -1.51
CA PRO A 56 5.41 9.61 -0.71
C PRO A 56 6.87 10.03 -0.93
N ASP A 57 7.21 10.57 -2.10
CA ASP A 57 8.60 10.79 -2.51
C ASP A 57 9.10 12.21 -2.21
N SER A 58 8.21 13.20 -2.26
CA SER A 58 8.52 14.64 -2.24
C SER A 58 9.35 15.16 -1.06
N ASN A 59 9.36 14.45 0.07
CA ASN A 59 10.05 14.87 1.30
C ASN A 59 11.42 14.22 1.50
N THR A 60 11.82 13.28 0.64
CA THR A 60 13.00 12.43 0.85
C THR A 60 14.27 13.25 1.06
N LEU A 61 14.57 14.18 0.13
CA LEU A 61 15.80 14.96 0.16
C LEU A 61 15.87 15.88 1.38
N SER A 62 14.78 16.58 1.69
CA SER A 62 14.75 17.52 2.82
C SER A 62 14.87 16.81 4.17
N ALA A 63 14.28 15.62 4.31
CA ALA A 63 14.43 14.82 5.53
C ALA A 63 15.85 14.26 5.68
N ALA A 64 16.46 13.83 4.57
CA ALA A 64 17.85 13.37 4.56
C ALA A 64 18.82 14.51 4.90
N GLU A 65 18.65 15.68 4.31
CA GLU A 65 19.43 16.89 4.62
C GLU A 65 19.30 17.27 6.09
N HIS A 66 18.07 17.31 6.63
CA HIS A 66 17.84 17.62 8.03
C HIS A 66 18.50 16.59 8.97
N THR A 67 18.42 15.30 8.62
CA THR A 67 19.12 14.23 9.37
C THR A 67 20.63 14.47 9.38
N CYS A 68 21.25 14.72 8.22
CA CYS A 68 22.67 15.02 8.13
C CYS A 68 23.03 16.28 8.94
N THR A 69 22.24 17.36 8.84
CA THR A 69 22.42 18.59 9.62
C THR A 69 22.37 18.32 11.12
N LEU A 70 21.47 17.47 11.59
CA LEU A 70 21.40 17.08 13.00
C LEU A 70 22.63 16.25 13.41
N ILE A 71 23.14 15.35 12.57
CA ILE A 71 24.40 14.64 12.81
C ILE A 71 25.56 15.63 12.97
N TYR A 72 25.72 16.61 12.06
CA TYR A 72 26.74 17.67 12.19
C TYR A 72 26.58 18.48 13.46
N SER A 73 25.35 18.86 13.77
CA SER A 73 25.04 19.69 14.92
C SER A 73 25.37 18.96 16.23
N SER A 74 25.09 17.67 16.31
CA SER A 74 25.46 16.79 17.42
C SER A 74 26.96 16.54 17.53
N ALA A 75 27.69 16.52 16.42
CA ALA A 75 29.15 16.39 16.44
C ALA A 75 29.84 17.66 17.00
N ARG A 76 29.24 18.83 16.80
CA ARG A 76 29.88 20.14 17.01
C ARG A 76 29.20 21.06 18.02
N ASN A 77 28.15 20.58 18.70
CA ASN A 77 27.39 21.33 19.71
C ASN A 77 26.82 22.68 19.20
N ILE A 78 26.48 22.75 17.90
CA ILE A 78 26.17 24.03 17.22
C ILE A 78 25.04 24.82 17.91
N PRO A 79 23.88 24.23 18.27
CA PRO A 79 22.78 25.01 18.85
C PRO A 79 23.15 25.63 20.19
N SER A 80 23.75 24.85 21.09
CA SER A 80 24.16 25.31 22.43
C SER A 80 25.27 26.35 22.37
N ALA A 81 26.27 26.15 21.49
CA ALA A 81 27.34 27.13 21.28
C ALA A 81 26.80 28.46 20.70
N CYS A 82 25.85 28.39 19.76
CA CYS A 82 25.19 29.57 19.22
C CYS A 82 24.38 30.30 20.30
N ALA A 83 23.63 29.57 21.12
CA ALA A 83 22.85 30.14 22.21
C ALA A 83 23.74 30.85 23.24
N SER A 84 24.87 30.24 23.61
CA SER A 84 25.88 30.83 24.51
C SER A 84 26.43 32.17 23.98
N LEU A 85 26.82 32.24 22.71
CA LEU A 85 27.30 33.51 22.13
C LEU A 85 26.22 34.60 22.09
N LYS A 86 24.95 34.22 21.89
CA LYS A 86 23.82 35.17 21.90
C LYS A 86 23.55 35.78 23.27
N THR A 87 23.99 35.15 24.36
CA THR A 87 23.94 35.74 25.71
C THR A 87 25.21 36.54 26.05
N GLY A 88 26.16 36.64 25.12
CA GLY A 88 27.45 37.30 25.31
C GLY A 88 28.52 36.42 25.98
N ALA A 89 28.24 35.14 26.23
CA ALA A 89 29.18 34.23 26.86
C ALA A 89 30.19 33.66 25.83
N TRP A 90 31.47 33.62 26.19
CA TRP A 90 32.54 33.04 25.37
C TRP A 90 33.05 31.72 25.98
N GLN A 91 32.27 30.65 25.81
CA GLN A 91 32.52 29.35 26.45
C GLN A 91 33.26 28.35 25.54
N ARG A 92 34.34 28.79 24.88
CA ARG A 92 35.09 27.96 23.91
C ARG A 92 35.53 26.60 24.47
N ALA A 93 35.93 26.54 25.74
CA ALA A 93 36.41 25.32 26.37
C ALA A 93 35.31 24.28 26.65
N GLU A 94 34.04 24.71 26.77
CA GLU A 94 32.91 23.82 27.08
C GLU A 94 32.40 23.06 25.84
N PHE A 95 32.61 23.61 24.65
CA PHE A 95 32.09 23.06 23.39
C PHE A 95 33.13 22.24 22.62
N MET A 96 33.72 21.23 23.27
CA MET A 96 34.57 20.27 22.58
C MET A 96 33.72 19.36 21.68
N GLY A 97 33.98 19.41 20.38
CA GLY A 97 33.30 18.57 19.39
C GLY A 97 34.11 17.34 19.01
N GLU A 98 33.63 16.58 18.03
CA GLU A 98 34.34 15.46 17.43
C GLU A 98 34.32 15.52 15.90
N GLU A 99 35.25 14.78 15.30
CA GLU A 99 35.29 14.55 13.85
C GLU A 99 34.38 13.38 13.48
N LEU A 100 33.69 13.52 12.33
CA LEU A 100 32.91 12.44 11.73
C LEU A 100 33.78 11.49 10.89
N ASN A 101 34.93 11.97 10.41
CA ASN A 101 35.85 11.17 9.59
C ASN A 101 36.24 9.87 10.31
N GLY A 102 35.99 8.73 9.67
CA GLY A 102 36.29 7.39 10.21
C GLY A 102 35.29 6.88 11.25
N LYS A 103 34.29 7.67 11.67
CA LYS A 103 33.22 7.20 12.57
C LYS A 103 32.24 6.29 11.85
N THR A 104 31.60 5.40 12.59
CA THR A 104 30.58 4.48 12.09
C THR A 104 29.18 5.05 12.32
N LEU A 105 28.45 5.28 11.23
CA LEU A 105 27.03 5.59 11.23
C LEU A 105 26.23 4.32 10.93
N ALA A 106 25.40 3.91 11.89
CA ALA A 106 24.41 2.89 11.68
C ALA A 106 23.08 3.48 11.24
N ILE A 107 22.53 2.94 10.15
CA ILE A 107 21.30 3.42 9.51
C ILE A 107 20.25 2.30 9.61
N ILE A 108 19.24 2.52 10.43
CA ILE A 108 18.13 1.58 10.58
C ILE A 108 17.00 2.01 9.65
N GLY A 109 16.74 1.22 8.61
CA GLY A 109 15.86 1.57 7.50
C GLY A 109 16.67 2.11 6.32
N LEU A 110 16.79 1.29 5.27
CA LEU A 110 17.59 1.54 4.06
C LEU A 110 16.71 1.90 2.85
N GLY A 111 15.50 2.37 3.14
CA GLY A 111 14.62 2.98 2.16
C GLY A 111 15.17 4.30 1.59
N ARG A 112 14.28 5.09 0.97
CA ARG A 112 14.64 6.31 0.24
C ARG A 112 15.48 7.29 1.06
N ILE A 113 15.06 7.61 2.28
CA ILE A 113 15.75 8.58 3.14
C ILE A 113 17.10 8.01 3.64
N GLY A 114 17.10 6.78 4.17
CA GLY A 114 18.32 6.16 4.70
C GLY A 114 19.44 6.07 3.66
N ARG A 115 19.10 5.76 2.40
CA ARG A 115 20.05 5.77 1.28
C ARG A 115 20.63 7.15 1.00
N GLU A 116 19.79 8.18 0.97
CA GLU A 116 20.24 9.56 0.76
C GLU A 116 21.11 10.07 1.91
N VAL A 117 20.82 9.65 3.15
CA VAL A 117 21.66 9.92 4.33
C VAL A 117 23.00 9.21 4.18
N ALA A 118 23.01 7.92 3.83
CA ALA A 118 24.25 7.16 3.65
C ALA A 118 25.20 7.83 2.65
N LYS A 119 24.68 8.14 1.45
CA LYS A 119 25.44 8.82 0.38
C LYS A 119 26.09 10.13 0.85
N ARG A 120 25.38 10.93 1.65
CA ARG A 120 25.87 12.21 2.19
C ARG A 120 26.88 12.02 3.30
N MET A 121 26.70 11.04 4.18
CA MET A 121 27.62 10.85 5.31
C MET A 121 28.91 10.14 4.88
N GLN A 122 28.85 9.31 3.83
CA GLN A 122 30.03 8.73 3.19
C GLN A 122 30.95 9.79 2.58
N SER A 123 30.43 10.93 2.08
CA SER A 123 31.29 12.02 1.57
C SER A 123 32.09 12.73 2.66
N PHE A 124 31.82 12.41 3.93
CA PHE A 124 32.59 12.84 5.09
C PHE A 124 33.40 11.69 5.70
N ASN A 125 33.60 10.63 4.91
CA ASN A 125 34.36 9.44 5.26
C ASN A 125 33.83 8.71 6.51
N MET A 126 32.53 8.84 6.82
CA MET A 126 31.91 7.94 7.78
C MET A 126 31.79 6.54 7.16
N LYS A 127 32.07 5.51 7.96
CA LYS A 127 31.69 4.13 7.62
C LYS A 127 30.18 4.01 7.82
N THR A 128 29.43 3.62 6.78
CA THR A 128 27.99 3.41 6.90
C THR A 128 27.67 1.92 6.96
N ILE A 129 27.02 1.53 8.05
CA ILE A 129 26.45 0.19 8.24
C ILE A 129 24.93 0.31 8.35
N GLY A 130 24.17 -0.75 8.10
CA GLY A 130 22.72 -0.64 8.20
C GLY A 130 21.96 -1.95 8.14
N TYR A 131 20.67 -1.83 8.44
CA TYR A 131 19.72 -2.93 8.45
C TYR A 131 18.40 -2.47 7.85
N ASP A 132 17.78 -3.35 7.07
CA ASP A 132 16.40 -3.21 6.60
C ASP A 132 15.82 -4.60 6.33
N PRO A 133 14.58 -4.90 6.74
CA PRO A 133 13.98 -6.22 6.51
C PRO A 133 13.59 -6.47 5.04
N ILE A 134 13.55 -5.43 4.20
CA ILE A 134 13.12 -5.50 2.79
C ILE A 134 14.31 -5.33 1.85
N ILE A 135 15.26 -4.44 2.18
CA ILE A 135 16.44 -4.21 1.34
C ILE A 135 17.51 -5.26 1.65
N SER A 136 17.91 -6.03 0.62
CA SER A 136 18.93 -7.07 0.77
C SER A 136 20.34 -6.50 0.94
N ALA A 137 21.26 -7.32 1.45
CA ALA A 137 22.68 -6.98 1.55
C ALA A 137 23.31 -6.61 0.19
N GLU A 138 22.93 -7.32 -0.88
CA GLU A 138 23.39 -6.98 -2.24
C GLU A 138 22.91 -5.59 -2.65
N GLN A 139 21.63 -5.28 -2.41
CA GLN A 139 21.08 -3.96 -2.71
C GLN A 139 21.75 -2.87 -1.87
N SER A 140 22.02 -3.10 -0.59
CA SER A 140 22.65 -2.09 0.28
C SER A 140 24.07 -1.74 -0.16
N LEU A 141 24.81 -2.72 -0.66
CA LEU A 141 26.16 -2.53 -1.19
C LEU A 141 26.18 -1.63 -2.43
N THR A 142 25.13 -1.60 -3.25
CA THR A 142 25.05 -0.71 -4.42
C THR A 142 25.13 0.78 -4.08
N PHE A 143 24.86 1.14 -2.82
CA PHE A 143 25.01 2.50 -2.29
C PHE A 143 25.97 2.56 -1.09
N GLY A 144 26.91 1.61 -1.00
CA GLY A 144 28.05 1.64 -0.08
C GLY A 144 27.70 1.40 1.39
N VAL A 145 26.54 0.81 1.69
CA VAL A 145 26.15 0.45 3.06
C VAL A 145 26.41 -1.02 3.31
N GLU A 146 27.26 -1.32 4.28
CA GLU A 146 27.52 -2.69 4.74
C GLU A 146 26.31 -3.17 5.57
N PHE A 147 25.71 -4.29 5.15
CA PHE A 147 24.52 -4.83 5.80
C PHE A 147 24.89 -5.63 7.05
N PHE A 148 24.14 -5.43 8.13
CA PHE A 148 24.22 -6.22 9.35
C PHE A 148 22.82 -6.55 9.86
N GLU A 149 22.66 -7.69 10.51
CA GLU A 149 21.48 -7.95 11.35
C GLU A 149 21.49 -6.99 12.56
N LEU A 150 20.30 -6.60 13.04
CA LEU A 150 20.15 -5.60 14.11
C LEU A 150 21.05 -5.89 15.33
N LYS A 151 21.06 -7.14 15.80
CA LYS A 151 21.82 -7.57 17.00
C LYS A 151 23.33 -7.32 16.89
N ASP A 152 23.87 -7.40 15.67
CA ASP A 152 25.32 -7.32 15.41
C ASP A 152 25.75 -5.88 15.10
N LEU A 153 24.78 -5.00 14.83
CA LEU A 153 24.99 -3.62 14.43
C LEU A 153 25.23 -2.67 15.61
N TRP A 154 24.54 -2.88 16.74
CA TRP A 154 24.59 -1.97 17.90
C TRP A 154 26.00 -1.73 18.46
N PRO A 155 26.85 -2.76 18.65
CA PRO A 155 28.18 -2.58 19.23
C PRO A 155 29.16 -1.83 18.32
N LEU A 156 28.82 -1.64 17.04
CA LEU A 156 29.68 -1.01 16.04
C LEU A 156 29.41 0.48 15.88
N ALA A 157 28.21 0.94 16.22
CA ALA A 157 27.73 2.28 15.90
C ALA A 157 28.29 3.36 16.84
N ASP A 158 28.92 4.40 16.27
CA ASP A 158 29.21 5.64 17.00
C ASP A 158 28.00 6.59 16.93
N TYR A 159 27.29 6.55 15.80
CA TYR A 159 26.04 7.26 15.54
C TYR A 159 24.98 6.27 15.07
N ILE A 160 23.73 6.45 15.50
CA ILE A 160 22.58 5.69 15.01
C ILE A 160 21.53 6.67 14.49
N THR A 161 21.05 6.46 13.27
CA THR A 161 19.91 7.16 12.70
C THR A 161 18.82 6.18 12.30
N VAL A 162 17.57 6.55 12.58
CA VAL A 162 16.39 5.72 12.25
C VAL A 162 15.57 6.33 11.12
N HIS A 163 15.17 5.50 10.16
CA HIS A 163 14.39 5.84 8.97
C HIS A 163 13.31 4.80 8.67
N VAL A 164 12.78 4.16 9.72
CA VAL A 164 11.72 3.15 9.64
C VAL A 164 10.33 3.79 9.82
N PRO A 165 9.26 3.19 9.27
CA PRO A 165 7.89 3.58 9.61
C PRO A 165 7.60 3.26 11.09
N TYR A 166 6.60 3.94 11.67
CA TYR A 166 6.07 3.61 12.98
C TYR A 166 5.04 2.48 12.85
N MET A 167 5.31 1.36 13.51
CA MET A 167 4.47 0.17 13.58
C MET A 167 4.77 -0.58 14.88
N LYS A 168 4.01 -1.62 15.19
CA LYS A 168 4.16 -2.37 16.45
C LYS A 168 5.59 -2.91 16.62
N GLU A 169 6.21 -3.34 15.53
CA GLU A 169 7.54 -3.93 15.47
C GLU A 169 8.67 -2.88 15.61
N THR A 170 8.38 -1.60 15.34
CA THR A 170 9.36 -0.50 15.45
C THR A 170 9.11 0.43 16.63
N HIS A 171 7.99 0.23 17.34
CA HIS A 171 7.69 0.94 18.57
C HIS A 171 8.72 0.58 19.64
N HIS A 172 9.42 1.60 20.16
CA HIS A 172 10.50 1.47 21.14
C HIS A 172 11.59 0.50 20.69
N LEU A 173 11.87 0.49 19.38
CA LEU A 173 12.96 -0.27 18.78
C LEU A 173 14.30 0.03 19.47
N ILE A 174 14.53 1.28 19.85
CA ILE A 174 15.67 1.67 20.69
C ILE A 174 15.14 1.95 22.09
N ASN A 175 15.43 1.05 23.02
CA ASN A 175 15.07 1.08 24.43
C ASN A 175 16.31 0.85 25.31
N ASN A 176 16.15 0.73 26.62
CA ASN A 176 17.26 0.53 27.57
C ASN A 176 18.11 -0.72 27.25
N GLU A 177 17.49 -1.83 26.84
CA GLU A 177 18.21 -3.05 26.49
C GLU A 177 19.12 -2.79 25.28
N ILE A 178 18.58 -2.22 24.20
CA ILE A 178 19.34 -1.92 22.99
C ILE A 178 20.42 -0.88 23.25
N LEU A 179 20.11 0.17 24.02
CA LEU A 179 21.09 1.17 24.44
C LEU A 179 22.26 0.54 25.19
N SER A 180 22.03 -0.49 26.01
CA SER A 180 23.11 -1.19 26.74
C SER A 180 24.05 -1.97 25.83
N LEU A 181 23.60 -2.38 24.64
CA LEU A 181 24.41 -3.08 23.63
C LEU A 181 25.23 -2.12 22.77
N CYS A 182 24.90 -0.83 22.77
CA CYS A 182 25.62 0.17 22.00
C CYS A 182 26.99 0.50 22.62
N LYS A 183 27.86 1.12 21.82
CA LYS A 183 29.06 1.79 22.34
C LYS A 183 28.67 2.83 23.39
N ARG A 184 29.44 2.90 24.48
CA ARG A 184 29.30 4.00 25.45
C ARG A 184 29.57 5.34 24.76
N GLY A 185 28.64 6.27 24.90
CA GLY A 185 28.71 7.58 24.23
C GLY A 185 28.06 7.63 22.85
N VAL A 186 27.34 6.58 22.42
CA VAL A 186 26.62 6.57 21.14
C VAL A 186 25.68 7.77 21.01
N LYS A 187 25.59 8.36 19.81
CA LYS A 187 24.68 9.46 19.51
C LYS A 187 23.48 9.01 18.69
N LEU A 188 22.28 9.38 19.10
CA LEU A 188 21.03 8.98 18.44
C LEU A 188 20.41 10.11 17.63
N ILE A 189 19.95 9.82 16.42
CA ILE A 189 19.28 10.77 15.54
C ILE A 189 17.93 10.20 15.11
N ASN A 190 16.87 10.99 15.27
CA ASN A 190 15.53 10.61 14.82
C ASN A 190 14.82 11.77 14.11
N VAL A 191 14.73 11.65 12.79
CA VAL A 191 13.95 12.52 11.90
C VAL A 191 12.83 11.73 11.21
N ALA A 192 12.52 10.54 11.72
CA ALA A 192 11.57 9.62 11.12
C ALA A 192 10.20 9.74 11.79
N ARG A 193 10.03 9.09 12.95
CA ARG A 193 8.78 9.06 13.71
C ARG A 193 9.06 9.03 15.21
N GLY A 194 8.23 9.76 15.97
CA GLY A 194 8.20 9.64 17.42
C GLY A 194 7.88 8.22 17.87
N GLY A 195 8.38 7.82 19.03
CA GLY A 195 8.16 6.49 19.61
C GLY A 195 8.95 5.35 18.97
N ILE A 196 9.83 5.60 17.99
CA ILE A 196 10.82 4.59 17.56
C ILE A 196 11.91 4.45 18.63
N ILE A 197 12.30 5.57 19.23
CA ILE A 197 13.19 5.64 20.40
C ILE A 197 12.29 5.84 21.61
N ASP A 198 12.41 4.99 22.63
CA ASP A 198 11.74 5.20 23.91
C ASP A 198 12.35 6.42 24.61
N GLU A 199 11.58 7.50 24.72
CA GLU A 199 12.06 8.77 25.28
C GLU A 199 12.50 8.64 26.75
N LYS A 200 11.91 7.72 27.52
CA LYS A 200 12.31 7.47 28.92
C LYS A 200 13.65 6.75 28.98
N SER A 201 13.81 5.70 28.17
CA SER A 201 15.10 5.01 28.04
C SER A 201 16.19 5.94 27.56
N LEU A 202 15.87 6.86 26.62
CA LEU A 202 16.82 7.85 26.14
C LEU A 202 17.31 8.78 27.26
N ILE A 203 16.41 9.34 28.08
CA ILE A 203 16.80 10.17 29.23
C ILE A 203 17.72 9.39 30.19
N HIS A 204 17.40 8.11 30.47
CA HIS A 204 18.25 7.28 31.32
C HIS A 204 19.64 7.04 30.70
N GLY A 205 19.69 6.75 29.40
CA GLY A 205 20.94 6.59 28.65
C GLY A 205 21.79 7.86 28.63
N LEU A 206 21.17 9.03 28.48
CA LEU A 206 21.85 10.33 28.52
C LEU A 206 22.44 10.61 29.91
N ASN A 207 21.66 10.40 30.97
CA ASN A 207 22.11 10.63 32.34
C ASN A 207 23.24 9.68 32.79
N SER A 208 23.23 8.43 32.32
CA SER A 208 24.28 7.44 32.63
C SER A 208 25.54 7.57 31.77
N GLY A 209 25.49 8.40 30.72
CA GLY A 209 26.54 8.52 29.70
C GLY A 209 26.63 7.33 28.75
N GLN A 210 25.66 6.40 28.79
CA GLN A 210 25.55 5.35 27.78
C GLN A 210 25.26 5.97 26.40
N CYS A 211 24.36 6.95 26.36
CA CYS A 211 24.13 7.81 25.20
C CYS A 211 24.86 9.14 25.38
N GLY A 212 25.73 9.48 24.44
CA GLY A 212 26.54 10.71 24.48
C GLY A 212 25.80 11.96 23.98
N GLY A 213 24.59 11.78 23.44
CA GLY A 213 23.73 12.87 22.97
C GLY A 213 22.67 12.39 22.00
N ALA A 214 21.65 13.21 21.79
CA ALA A 214 20.59 12.91 20.84
C ALA A 214 20.20 14.14 20.02
N ALA A 215 19.73 13.92 18.80
CA ALA A 215 19.10 14.94 17.98
C ALA A 215 17.75 14.45 17.44
N LEU A 216 16.68 15.13 17.82
CA LEU A 216 15.31 14.69 17.62
C LEU A 216 14.49 15.75 16.91
N ASP A 217 13.88 15.38 15.80
CA ASP A 217 12.91 16.22 15.09
C ASP A 217 11.46 15.83 15.39
N VAL A 218 11.26 14.65 15.98
CA VAL A 218 9.95 14.02 16.17
C VAL A 218 9.84 13.45 17.58
N PHE A 219 8.62 13.42 18.12
CA PHE A 219 8.33 13.06 19.51
C PHE A 219 7.13 12.12 19.59
N GLU A 220 7.07 11.29 20.63
CA GLU A 220 5.93 10.40 20.90
C GLU A 220 4.61 11.17 20.93
N GLN A 221 4.63 12.34 21.55
CA GLN A 221 3.53 13.28 21.58
C GLN A 221 3.96 14.60 20.93
N GLU A 222 3.21 15.04 19.92
CA GLU A 222 3.43 16.31 19.23
C GLU A 222 2.17 17.19 19.31
N PRO A 223 2.24 18.41 19.91
CA PRO A 223 3.41 19.01 20.58
C PRO A 223 3.81 18.28 21.89
N PRO A 224 5.10 18.22 22.25
CA PRO A 224 5.56 17.59 23.48
C PRO A 224 5.02 18.30 24.72
N THR A 225 4.50 17.53 25.67
CA THR A 225 4.07 18.04 26.98
C THR A 225 5.10 17.76 28.08
N ASP A 226 5.86 16.67 27.98
CA ASP A 226 7.03 16.45 28.83
C ASP A 226 8.25 17.15 28.21
N LEU A 227 8.79 18.13 28.93
CA LEU A 227 9.89 18.96 28.46
C LEU A 227 11.26 18.44 28.89
N LYS A 228 11.35 17.36 29.69
CA LYS A 228 12.64 16.86 30.22
C LYS A 228 13.66 16.59 29.12
N LEU A 229 13.20 15.97 28.03
CA LEU A 229 14.07 15.65 26.89
C LEU A 229 14.49 16.92 26.14
N LEU A 230 13.56 17.85 25.92
CA LEU A 230 13.81 19.14 25.25
C LEU A 230 14.78 20.03 26.04
N GLN A 231 14.77 19.92 27.37
CA GLN A 231 15.62 20.70 28.27
C GLN A 231 16.97 20.03 28.56
N HIS A 232 17.18 18.78 28.14
CA HIS A 232 18.41 18.06 28.43
C HIS A 232 19.59 18.66 27.64
N PRO A 233 20.73 18.99 28.28
CA PRO A 233 21.83 19.73 27.65
C PRO A 233 22.51 18.99 26.48
N LEU A 234 22.43 17.66 26.46
CA LEU A 234 22.96 16.80 25.39
C LEU A 234 21.92 16.50 24.28
N VAL A 235 20.75 17.15 24.31
CA VAL A 235 19.69 16.94 23.31
C VAL A 235 19.55 18.17 22.43
N ILE A 236 19.59 17.95 21.13
CA ILE A 236 19.20 18.92 20.11
C ILE A 236 17.77 18.55 19.68
N CYS A 237 16.87 19.52 19.67
CA CYS A 237 15.50 19.30 19.22
C CYS A 237 15.06 20.31 18.17
N THR A 238 14.22 19.84 17.24
CA THR A 238 13.53 20.69 16.25
C THR A 238 12.05 20.31 16.15
N PRO A 239 11.15 21.25 15.87
CA PRO A 239 9.71 21.01 15.90
C PRO A 239 9.19 20.39 14.60
N HIS A 240 9.58 19.15 14.29
CA HIS A 240 9.14 18.39 13.12
C HIS A 240 9.37 19.14 11.79
N LEU A 241 10.62 19.52 11.56
CA LEU A 241 11.09 20.31 10.42
C LEU A 241 11.60 19.49 9.23
N GLY A 242 11.68 18.15 9.32
CA GLY A 242 12.27 17.32 8.27
C GLY A 242 11.69 17.52 6.86
N ALA A 243 10.46 18.01 6.73
CA ALA A 243 9.84 18.37 5.45
C ALA A 243 9.54 19.87 5.27
N SER A 244 10.00 20.70 6.20
CA SER A 244 9.69 22.13 6.28
C SER A 244 10.64 22.97 5.44
N THR A 245 10.73 22.67 4.14
CA THR A 245 11.54 23.41 3.15
C THR A 245 10.66 23.94 2.02
N ARG A 246 11.06 25.04 1.37
CA ARG A 246 10.30 25.60 0.24
C ARG A 246 10.22 24.60 -0.91
N GLU A 247 11.30 23.86 -1.13
CA GLU A 247 11.47 22.86 -2.18
C GLU A 247 10.57 21.65 -1.93
N ALA A 248 10.52 21.12 -0.70
CA ALA A 248 9.61 20.02 -0.37
C ALA A 248 8.15 20.45 -0.52
N GLN A 249 7.78 21.64 -0.03
CA GLN A 249 6.42 22.17 -0.17
C GLN A 249 6.01 22.38 -1.64
N LYS A 250 6.95 22.80 -2.50
CA LYS A 250 6.72 22.89 -3.94
C LYS A 250 6.54 21.52 -4.58
N ARG A 251 7.42 20.55 -4.27
CA ARG A 251 7.35 19.19 -4.82
C ARG A 251 6.05 18.48 -4.45
N VAL A 252 5.64 18.51 -3.18
CA VAL A 252 4.37 17.88 -2.75
C VAL A 252 3.16 18.50 -3.46
N ALA A 253 3.17 19.81 -3.71
CA ALA A 253 2.06 20.47 -4.40
C ALA A 253 1.99 20.04 -5.87
N ILE A 254 3.13 20.02 -6.56
CA ILE A 254 3.21 19.59 -7.97
C ILE A 254 2.85 18.11 -8.10
N GLU A 255 3.41 17.25 -7.24
CA GLU A 255 3.15 15.81 -7.26
C GLU A 255 1.66 15.51 -7.07
N LEU A 256 1.02 16.10 -6.06
CA LEU A 256 -0.40 15.88 -5.82
C LEU A 256 -1.27 16.43 -6.97
N ALA A 257 -0.92 17.60 -7.52
CA ALA A 257 -1.64 18.16 -8.66
C ALA A 257 -1.56 17.22 -9.88
N GLN A 258 -0.39 16.66 -10.15
CA GLN A 258 -0.22 15.69 -11.24
C GLN A 258 -1.03 14.42 -10.99
N GLN A 259 -0.97 13.84 -9.79
CA GLN A 259 -1.75 12.64 -9.46
C GLN A 259 -3.27 12.89 -9.59
N ILE A 260 -3.75 14.11 -9.28
CA ILE A 260 -5.15 14.50 -9.47
C ILE A 260 -5.51 14.56 -10.97
N ILE A 261 -4.62 15.10 -11.81
CA ILE A 261 -4.79 15.12 -13.27
C ILE A 261 -4.85 13.69 -13.81
N ASP A 262 -3.92 12.83 -13.38
CA ASP A 262 -3.84 11.43 -13.78
C ASP A 262 -5.11 10.65 -13.36
N PHE A 263 -5.61 10.90 -12.15
CA PHE A 263 -6.89 10.35 -11.67
C PHE A 263 -8.07 10.76 -12.55
N LYS A 264 -8.13 12.02 -12.99
CA LYS A 264 -9.21 12.51 -13.86
C LYS A 264 -9.10 11.96 -15.29
N GLN A 265 -7.89 11.69 -15.76
CA GLN A 265 -7.61 11.16 -17.09
C GLN A 265 -7.63 9.63 -17.16
N GLY A 266 -7.74 8.93 -16.02
CA GLY A 266 -7.71 7.48 -15.96
C GLY A 266 -6.32 6.88 -16.21
N HIS A 267 -5.28 7.66 -15.96
CA HIS A 267 -3.89 7.21 -16.07
C HIS A 267 -3.47 6.39 -14.83
N SER A 268 -2.26 5.82 -14.89
CA SER A 268 -1.65 5.14 -13.76
C SER A 268 -1.53 6.09 -12.56
N LEU A 269 -1.93 5.63 -11.38
CA LEU A 269 -1.91 6.41 -10.16
C LEU A 269 -0.72 6.06 -9.28
N PHE A 270 -0.13 7.08 -8.69
CA PHE A 270 0.93 6.94 -7.70
C PHE A 270 0.47 7.47 -6.34
N GLY A 271 1.14 7.04 -5.27
CA GLY A 271 0.81 7.50 -3.91
C GLY A 271 -0.55 7.04 -3.39
N VAL A 272 -1.17 6.03 -3.99
CA VAL A 272 -2.46 5.49 -3.52
C VAL A 272 -2.31 4.85 -2.14
N VAL A 273 -3.20 5.25 -1.22
CA VAL A 273 -3.17 4.86 0.19
C VAL A 273 -4.12 3.72 0.50
N ASN A 274 -5.35 3.71 -0.07
CA ASN A 274 -6.43 2.79 0.29
C ASN A 274 -7.12 2.13 -0.91
N GLY A 275 -6.39 1.90 -2.01
CA GLY A 275 -6.96 1.34 -3.24
C GLY A 275 -5.91 0.66 -4.12
N SER A 276 -5.15 -0.29 -3.57
CA SER A 276 -4.04 -0.98 -4.25
C SER A 276 -4.44 -1.53 -5.63
N ALA A 277 -5.62 -2.17 -5.74
CA ALA A 277 -6.15 -2.70 -6.99
C ALA A 277 -6.32 -1.68 -8.11
N VAL A 278 -6.56 -0.40 -7.79
CA VAL A 278 -6.68 0.68 -8.79
C VAL A 278 -5.36 0.85 -9.55
N THR A 279 -4.23 0.62 -8.87
CA THR A 279 -2.89 0.68 -9.47
C THR A 279 -2.46 -0.63 -10.12
N SER A 280 -2.95 -1.78 -9.62
CA SER A 280 -2.52 -3.11 -10.07
C SER A 280 -2.80 -3.41 -11.56
N GLN A 281 -3.80 -2.76 -12.15
CA GLN A 281 -4.11 -2.90 -13.59
C GLN A 281 -3.03 -2.35 -14.52
N PHE A 282 -2.18 -1.45 -14.02
CA PHE A 282 -1.11 -0.83 -14.80
C PHE A 282 0.21 -1.59 -14.69
N ALA A 283 0.30 -2.60 -13.81
CA ALA A 283 1.45 -3.47 -13.75
C ALA A 283 1.47 -4.44 -14.95
N GLN A 284 2.66 -4.63 -15.52
CA GLN A 284 2.85 -5.45 -16.72
C GLN A 284 2.32 -6.88 -16.50
N GLY A 285 1.48 -7.36 -17.43
CA GLY A 285 0.91 -8.71 -17.39
C GLY A 285 -0.33 -8.89 -16.51
N ASN A 286 -0.69 -7.93 -15.65
CA ASN A 286 -1.82 -8.09 -14.72
C ASN A 286 -3.19 -7.77 -15.34
N ARG A 287 -3.24 -6.91 -16.37
CA ARG A 287 -4.51 -6.38 -16.89
C ARG A 287 -5.50 -7.48 -17.29
N ALA A 288 -5.05 -8.48 -18.06
CA ALA A 288 -5.92 -9.53 -18.60
C ALA A 288 -6.58 -10.37 -17.49
N ILE A 289 -5.82 -10.78 -16.47
CA ILE A 289 -6.36 -11.59 -15.36
C ILE A 289 -7.33 -10.81 -14.48
N LEU A 290 -7.09 -9.51 -14.29
CA LEU A 290 -8.01 -8.64 -13.55
C LEU A 290 -9.32 -8.43 -14.30
N LEU A 291 -9.25 -8.18 -15.62
CA LEU A 291 -10.44 -8.09 -16.46
C LEU A 291 -11.21 -9.41 -16.47
N LEU A 292 -10.53 -10.55 -16.66
CA LEU A 292 -11.16 -11.86 -16.60
C LEU A 292 -11.89 -12.07 -15.26
N SER A 293 -11.23 -11.75 -14.15
CA SER A 293 -11.82 -11.83 -12.81
C SER A 293 -13.11 -11.01 -12.67
N LYS A 294 -13.08 -9.75 -13.15
CA LYS A 294 -14.28 -8.89 -13.20
C LYS A 294 -15.39 -9.51 -14.03
N ARG A 295 -15.10 -10.04 -15.22
CA ARG A 295 -16.09 -10.65 -16.11
C ARG A 295 -16.71 -11.90 -15.48
N LEU A 296 -15.90 -12.78 -14.87
CA LEU A 296 -16.39 -13.94 -14.13
C LEU A 296 -17.26 -13.52 -12.94
N GLY A 297 -16.89 -12.45 -12.23
CA GLY A 297 -17.71 -11.84 -11.17
C GLY A 297 -19.08 -11.40 -11.66
N GLN A 298 -19.14 -10.69 -12.81
CA GLN A 298 -20.39 -10.27 -13.44
C GLN A 298 -21.28 -11.47 -13.80
N ILE A 299 -20.73 -12.49 -14.47
CA ILE A 299 -21.49 -13.69 -14.87
C ILE A 299 -22.08 -14.41 -13.64
N ILE A 300 -21.29 -14.52 -12.56
CA ILE A 300 -21.77 -15.13 -11.31
C ILE A 300 -22.81 -14.22 -10.63
N GLY A 301 -22.63 -12.91 -10.64
CA GLY A 301 -23.58 -11.93 -10.09
C GLY A 301 -24.95 -12.02 -10.76
N ALA A 302 -24.99 -12.23 -12.07
CA ALA A 302 -26.22 -12.45 -12.84
C ALA A 302 -26.92 -13.79 -12.53
N SER A 303 -26.27 -14.69 -11.78
CA SER A 303 -26.80 -16.01 -11.47
C SER A 303 -27.71 -16.06 -10.24
N SER A 304 -28.33 -17.23 -10.00
CA SER A 304 -29.30 -17.46 -8.93
C SER A 304 -28.70 -17.58 -7.52
N ILE A 305 -27.38 -17.50 -7.36
CA ILE A 305 -26.75 -17.43 -6.03
C ILE A 305 -26.76 -15.96 -5.59
N SER A 306 -27.62 -15.67 -4.63
CA SER A 306 -27.87 -14.35 -4.07
C SER A 306 -27.03 -14.08 -2.82
N THR A 307 -26.77 -15.11 -2.00
CA THR A 307 -25.93 -15.00 -0.80
C THR A 307 -24.80 -16.03 -0.84
N PRO A 308 -23.60 -15.65 -1.31
CA PRO A 308 -22.47 -16.54 -1.25
C PRO A 308 -22.00 -16.73 0.20
N THR A 309 -21.64 -17.95 0.55
CA THR A 309 -21.06 -18.29 1.85
C THR A 309 -19.58 -18.63 1.76
N GLN A 310 -19.13 -19.12 0.59
CA GLN A 310 -17.73 -19.43 0.35
C GLN A 310 -17.36 -19.22 -1.12
N ILE A 311 -16.19 -18.62 -1.34
CA ILE A 311 -15.62 -18.42 -2.68
C ILE A 311 -14.16 -18.87 -2.68
N SER A 312 -13.75 -19.54 -3.74
CA SER A 312 -12.36 -19.85 -4.01
C SER A 312 -11.96 -19.42 -5.41
N LEU A 313 -10.78 -18.81 -5.51
CA LEU A 313 -10.13 -18.43 -6.75
C LEU A 313 -8.92 -19.35 -6.93
N SER A 314 -8.97 -20.19 -7.97
CA SER A 314 -7.90 -21.12 -8.31
C SER A 314 -7.10 -20.59 -9.50
N PHE A 315 -5.78 -20.62 -9.34
CA PHE A 315 -4.81 -20.25 -10.36
C PHE A 315 -3.97 -21.46 -10.73
N ASN A 316 -3.60 -21.56 -12.00
CA ASN A 316 -2.71 -22.62 -12.48
C ASN A 316 -1.22 -22.38 -12.16
N HIS A 317 -0.89 -21.24 -11.57
CA HIS A 317 0.47 -20.86 -11.15
C HIS A 317 0.43 -20.09 -9.84
N THR A 318 1.60 -19.93 -9.20
CA THR A 318 1.72 -19.11 -7.99
C THR A 318 1.58 -17.64 -8.34
N VAL A 319 0.60 -16.96 -7.73
CA VAL A 319 0.42 -15.51 -7.83
C VAL A 319 0.88 -14.81 -6.56
N SER A 320 1.44 -13.60 -6.71
CA SER A 320 1.84 -12.75 -5.58
C SER A 320 0.62 -12.31 -4.77
N ASP A 321 0.82 -11.96 -3.50
CA ASP A 321 -0.27 -11.50 -2.64
C ASP A 321 -0.97 -10.26 -3.18
N HIS A 322 -0.19 -9.31 -3.72
CA HIS A 322 -0.73 -8.09 -4.34
C HIS A 322 -1.58 -8.36 -5.58
N LEU A 323 -1.18 -9.32 -6.42
CA LEU A 323 -1.99 -9.70 -7.58
C LEU A 323 -3.28 -10.38 -7.14
N PHE A 324 -3.20 -11.31 -6.17
CA PHE A 324 -4.37 -12.00 -5.67
C PHE A 324 -5.41 -11.05 -5.07
N GLU A 325 -4.99 -10.12 -4.21
CA GLU A 325 -5.87 -9.11 -3.62
C GLU A 325 -6.58 -8.28 -4.71
N ALA A 326 -5.84 -7.91 -5.77
CA ALA A 326 -6.43 -7.20 -6.90
C ALA A 326 -7.45 -8.05 -7.67
N VAL A 327 -7.19 -9.34 -7.86
CA VAL A 327 -8.15 -10.28 -8.46
C VAL A 327 -9.42 -10.37 -7.62
N GLU A 328 -9.31 -10.47 -6.29
CA GLU A 328 -10.46 -10.47 -5.37
C GLU A 328 -11.30 -9.18 -5.50
N ILE A 329 -10.64 -8.02 -5.56
CA ILE A 329 -11.32 -6.72 -5.72
C ILE A 329 -12.07 -6.65 -7.05
N TYR A 330 -11.44 -7.05 -8.16
CA TYR A 330 -12.08 -7.04 -9.48
C TYR A 330 -13.27 -8.00 -9.56
N PHE A 331 -13.13 -9.20 -8.98
CA PHE A 331 -14.24 -10.16 -8.88
C PHE A 331 -15.42 -9.57 -8.09
N SER A 332 -15.13 -9.06 -6.89
CA SER A 332 -16.11 -8.47 -5.98
C SER A 332 -16.85 -7.31 -6.64
N TYR A 333 -16.11 -6.45 -7.34
CA TYR A 333 -16.68 -5.34 -8.12
C TYR A 333 -17.65 -5.87 -9.18
N GLY A 334 -17.21 -6.83 -10.00
CA GLY A 334 -18.04 -7.41 -11.05
C GLY A 334 -19.33 -8.03 -10.51
N TYR A 335 -19.23 -8.80 -9.43
CA TYR A 335 -20.38 -9.45 -8.79
C TYR A 335 -21.37 -8.43 -8.23
N LEU A 336 -20.90 -7.49 -7.40
CA LEU A 336 -21.76 -6.51 -6.71
C LEU A 336 -22.40 -5.52 -7.70
N HIS A 337 -21.65 -5.11 -8.73
CA HIS A 337 -22.16 -4.23 -9.77
C HIS A 337 -23.32 -4.90 -10.52
N GLU A 338 -23.16 -6.17 -10.90
CA GLU A 338 -24.21 -6.92 -11.59
C GLU A 338 -25.45 -7.14 -10.70
N LYS A 339 -25.27 -7.29 -9.37
CA LYS A 339 -26.37 -7.29 -8.40
C LYS A 339 -27.04 -5.92 -8.20
N GLY A 340 -26.60 -4.88 -8.92
CA GLY A 340 -27.19 -3.55 -8.89
C GLY A 340 -26.66 -2.63 -7.79
N ASN A 341 -25.55 -2.96 -7.14
CA ASN A 341 -24.94 -2.08 -6.14
C ASN A 341 -24.28 -0.87 -6.81
N LYS A 342 -25.00 0.25 -6.89
CA LYS A 342 -24.51 1.49 -7.53
C LYS A 342 -23.38 2.20 -6.78
N ARG A 343 -23.05 1.78 -5.55
CA ARG A 343 -22.00 2.40 -4.72
C ARG A 343 -20.66 1.67 -4.81
N VAL A 344 -20.62 0.50 -5.46
CA VAL A 344 -19.40 -0.30 -5.56
C VAL A 344 -18.40 0.32 -6.54
N ASN A 345 -17.13 0.31 -6.18
CA ASN A 345 -15.99 0.65 -7.03
C ASN A 345 -14.75 -0.14 -6.58
N PHE A 346 -13.63 0.00 -7.29
CA PHE A 346 -12.40 -0.74 -7.00
C PHE A 346 -11.70 -0.35 -5.68
N VAL A 347 -12.20 0.67 -4.96
CA VAL A 347 -11.72 1.03 -3.62
C VAL A 347 -12.50 0.25 -2.57
N ASN A 348 -13.83 0.19 -2.68
CA ASN A 348 -14.69 -0.38 -1.64
C ASN A 348 -15.21 -1.80 -1.93
N ALA A 349 -14.94 -2.37 -3.11
CA ALA A 349 -15.53 -3.64 -3.54
C ALA A 349 -15.33 -4.78 -2.54
N LEU A 350 -14.09 -4.99 -2.08
CA LEU A 350 -13.81 -6.06 -1.14
C LEU A 350 -14.46 -5.83 0.23
N HIS A 351 -14.54 -4.55 0.66
CA HIS A 351 -15.20 -4.19 1.90
C HIS A 351 -16.72 -4.45 1.83
N LEU A 352 -17.36 -4.06 0.73
CA LEU A 352 -18.80 -4.26 0.52
C LEU A 352 -19.18 -5.73 0.27
N PHE A 353 -18.22 -6.54 -0.15
CA PHE A 353 -18.47 -7.94 -0.47
C PHE A 353 -18.45 -8.83 0.78
N GLU A 354 -17.74 -8.42 1.83
CA GLU A 354 -17.71 -9.03 3.19
C GLU A 354 -17.36 -10.53 3.24
N ILE A 355 -16.97 -11.15 2.13
CA ILE A 355 -16.61 -12.57 2.02
C ILE A 355 -15.15 -12.67 1.61
N LYS A 356 -14.34 -13.29 2.47
CA LYS A 356 -12.93 -13.58 2.19
C LYS A 356 -12.82 -14.72 1.19
N MET A 357 -12.07 -14.54 0.10
CA MET A 357 -11.89 -15.59 -0.91
C MET A 357 -10.68 -16.46 -0.57
N LYS A 358 -10.80 -17.75 -0.83
CA LYS A 358 -9.70 -18.70 -0.65
C LYS A 358 -8.84 -18.75 -1.91
N ARG A 359 -7.53 -18.50 -1.77
CA ARG A 359 -6.54 -18.76 -2.83
C ARG A 359 -6.29 -20.26 -2.95
N ILE A 360 -6.35 -20.78 -4.17
CA ILE A 360 -5.97 -22.16 -4.51
C ILE A 360 -4.95 -22.10 -5.64
N VAL A 361 -3.89 -22.90 -5.54
CA VAL A 361 -2.91 -23.08 -6.63
C VAL A 361 -3.04 -24.52 -7.12
N ASP A 362 -3.51 -24.68 -8.36
CA ASP A 362 -3.74 -25.97 -9.00
C ASP A 362 -2.79 -26.14 -10.19
N LYS A 363 -1.65 -26.78 -9.94
CA LYS A 363 -0.60 -27.00 -10.95
C LYS A 363 -0.92 -28.11 -11.95
N ASN A 364 -2.04 -28.81 -11.80
CA ASN A 364 -2.39 -29.97 -12.62
C ASN A 364 -3.16 -29.61 -13.90
N GLN A 365 -3.39 -28.33 -14.19
CA GLN A 365 -4.09 -27.89 -15.39
C GLN A 365 -3.12 -27.73 -16.56
N GLU A 366 -3.43 -28.37 -17.69
CA GLU A 366 -2.60 -28.33 -18.91
C GLU A 366 -2.62 -26.97 -19.63
N LEU A 367 -3.61 -26.12 -19.34
CA LEU A 367 -3.78 -24.81 -19.97
C LEU A 367 -3.02 -23.73 -19.18
N ASN A 368 -2.26 -22.88 -19.89
CA ASN A 368 -1.62 -21.69 -19.32
C ASN A 368 -2.65 -20.54 -19.13
N ASN A 369 -2.52 -19.77 -18.04
CA ASN A 369 -3.32 -18.57 -17.73
C ASN A 369 -4.83 -18.81 -17.51
N VAL A 370 -5.15 -19.76 -16.62
CA VAL A 370 -6.53 -20.10 -16.24
C VAL A 370 -6.88 -19.49 -14.89
N LEU A 371 -8.08 -18.93 -14.79
CA LEU A 371 -8.72 -18.54 -13.54
C LEU A 371 -10.00 -19.35 -13.36
N VAL A 372 -10.06 -20.15 -12.31
CA VAL A 372 -11.28 -20.86 -11.93
C VAL A 372 -11.89 -20.21 -10.70
N VAL A 373 -13.16 -19.83 -10.79
CA VAL A 373 -13.94 -19.33 -9.67
C VAL A 373 -14.95 -20.38 -9.27
N ARG A 374 -14.90 -20.82 -8.02
CA ARG A 374 -15.94 -21.64 -7.41
C ARG A 374 -16.62 -20.84 -6.30
N ILE A 375 -17.94 -20.80 -6.34
CA ILE A 375 -18.80 -20.11 -5.38
C ILE A 375 -19.85 -21.10 -4.86
N SER A 376 -20.10 -21.07 -3.56
CA SER A 376 -21.20 -21.79 -2.93
C SER A 376 -22.04 -20.85 -2.08
N GLY A 377 -23.34 -21.14 -2.02
CA GLY A 377 -24.34 -20.31 -1.36
C GLY A 377 -25.74 -20.75 -1.77
N ASP A 378 -26.76 -20.44 -0.97
CA ASP A 378 -28.16 -20.82 -1.22
C ASP A 378 -28.34 -22.33 -1.53
N SER A 379 -27.58 -23.19 -0.85
CA SER A 379 -27.51 -24.65 -1.08
C SER A 379 -27.12 -25.07 -2.51
N LYS A 380 -26.50 -24.17 -3.27
CA LYS A 380 -26.02 -24.40 -4.64
C LYS A 380 -24.52 -24.19 -4.70
N ILE A 381 -23.91 -24.81 -5.70
CA ILE A 381 -22.51 -24.60 -6.05
C ILE A 381 -22.47 -24.20 -7.52
N LYS A 382 -21.63 -23.22 -7.84
CA LYS A 382 -21.32 -22.85 -9.21
C LYS A 382 -19.82 -22.71 -9.39
N GLU A 383 -19.33 -23.19 -10.51
CA GLU A 383 -17.93 -23.11 -10.91
C GLU A 383 -17.85 -22.54 -12.32
N LEU A 384 -17.01 -21.53 -12.53
CA LEU A 384 -16.69 -20.99 -13.85
C LEU A 384 -15.18 -21.07 -14.06
N SER A 385 -14.76 -21.44 -15.26
CA SER A 385 -13.37 -21.38 -15.70
C SER A 385 -13.23 -20.38 -16.83
N GLY A 386 -12.24 -19.49 -16.73
CA GLY A 386 -11.87 -18.57 -17.78
C GLY A 386 -10.41 -18.73 -18.20
N ILE A 387 -10.12 -18.50 -19.48
CA ILE A 387 -8.80 -18.64 -20.10
C ILE A 387 -8.36 -17.30 -20.68
N ILE A 388 -7.06 -17.01 -20.58
CA ILE A 388 -6.41 -15.86 -21.24
C ILE A 388 -5.49 -16.38 -22.35
N SER A 389 -5.70 -15.90 -23.57
CA SER A 389 -4.86 -16.21 -24.73
C SER A 389 -4.48 -14.93 -25.47
N GLY A 390 -3.21 -14.52 -25.36
CA GLY A 390 -2.78 -13.19 -25.80
C GLY A 390 -3.51 -12.11 -25.00
N ASP A 391 -4.16 -11.19 -25.71
CA ASP A 391 -5.01 -10.14 -25.12
C ASP A 391 -6.50 -10.56 -25.02
N HIS A 392 -6.83 -11.78 -25.43
CA HIS A 392 -8.21 -12.28 -25.47
C HIS A 392 -8.60 -13.06 -24.22
N LEU A 393 -9.81 -12.84 -23.75
CA LEU A 393 -10.44 -13.39 -22.56
C LEU A 393 -11.60 -14.30 -22.98
N TRP A 394 -11.64 -15.50 -22.40
CA TRP A 394 -12.61 -16.51 -22.79
C TRP A 394 -13.26 -17.16 -21.57
N LEU A 395 -14.57 -17.43 -21.64
CA LEU A 395 -15.22 -18.40 -20.75
C LEU A 395 -15.05 -19.80 -21.36
N ASP A 396 -14.48 -20.71 -20.58
CA ASP A 396 -14.18 -22.08 -21.01
C ASP A 396 -15.18 -23.10 -20.48
N CYS A 397 -15.41 -23.09 -19.17
CA CYS A 397 -16.27 -24.08 -18.52
C CYS A 397 -17.26 -23.45 -17.55
N ILE A 398 -18.42 -24.11 -17.38
CA ILE A 398 -19.34 -23.93 -16.26
C ILE A 398 -19.65 -25.29 -15.63
N ASN A 399 -19.51 -25.43 -14.31
CA ASN A 399 -19.80 -26.66 -13.57
C ASN A 399 -19.18 -27.92 -14.23
N GLN A 400 -17.94 -27.81 -14.71
CA GLN A 400 -17.21 -28.86 -15.44
C GLN A 400 -17.75 -29.19 -16.86
N CYS A 401 -18.82 -28.53 -17.32
CA CYS A 401 -19.27 -28.58 -18.71
C CYS A 401 -18.49 -27.56 -19.54
N ARG A 402 -17.71 -28.04 -20.52
CA ARG A 402 -16.93 -27.19 -21.42
C ARG A 402 -17.81 -26.67 -22.56
N PHE A 403 -17.68 -25.38 -22.90
CA PHE A 403 -18.34 -24.82 -24.07
C PHE A 403 -17.72 -25.39 -25.36
N ILE A 404 -18.56 -25.73 -26.35
CA ILE A 404 -18.13 -26.29 -27.65
C ILE A 404 -17.22 -25.29 -28.39
N ALA A 405 -17.55 -24.00 -28.28
CA ALA A 405 -16.69 -22.90 -28.67
C ALA A 405 -16.51 -21.98 -27.45
N HIS A 406 -15.30 -21.49 -27.24
CA HIS A 406 -15.03 -20.54 -26.16
C HIS A 406 -15.91 -19.28 -26.29
N VAL A 407 -16.48 -18.83 -25.18
CA VAL A 407 -17.33 -17.63 -25.16
C VAL A 407 -16.42 -16.40 -25.00
N PRO A 408 -16.40 -15.44 -25.94
CA PRO A 408 -15.54 -14.28 -25.82
C PRO A 408 -16.01 -13.37 -24.67
N LEU A 409 -15.06 -12.89 -23.87
CA LEU A 409 -15.29 -11.98 -22.74
C LEU A 409 -14.62 -10.62 -22.91
N ASP A 410 -14.03 -10.35 -24.08
CA ASP A 410 -13.23 -9.16 -24.40
C ASP A 410 -14.03 -7.85 -24.36
N ASP A 411 -15.25 -7.88 -24.89
CA ASP A 411 -16.11 -6.69 -24.88
C ASP A 411 -16.79 -6.53 -23.52
N GLU A 412 -16.41 -5.48 -22.79
CA GLU A 412 -17.00 -5.15 -21.49
C GLU A 412 -18.47 -4.74 -21.58
N ASN A 413 -18.95 -4.29 -22.76
CA ASN A 413 -20.35 -3.88 -22.96
C ASN A 413 -21.28 -5.05 -23.22
N THR A 414 -20.73 -6.21 -23.62
CA THR A 414 -21.52 -7.42 -23.84
C THR A 414 -21.92 -8.00 -22.49
N HIS A 415 -23.21 -8.26 -22.27
CA HIS A 415 -23.67 -8.95 -21.07
C HIS A 415 -23.72 -10.46 -21.31
N VAL A 416 -23.01 -11.24 -20.50
CA VAL A 416 -22.98 -12.70 -20.63
C VAL A 416 -23.84 -13.33 -19.55
N VAL A 417 -24.91 -14.00 -19.96
CA VAL A 417 -25.84 -14.70 -19.06
C VAL A 417 -25.74 -16.19 -19.31
N VAL A 418 -25.43 -16.95 -18.26
CA VAL A 418 -25.29 -18.42 -18.35
C VAL A 418 -26.47 -19.11 -17.67
N ARG A 419 -27.15 -20.01 -18.38
CA ARG A 419 -28.38 -20.68 -17.93
C ARG A 419 -28.35 -22.18 -18.19
N PRO A 420 -28.96 -23.00 -17.32
CA PRO A 420 -29.16 -24.40 -17.62
C PRO A 420 -30.24 -24.55 -18.70
N ILE A 421 -30.06 -25.52 -19.60
CA ILE A 421 -31.02 -25.89 -20.62
C ILE A 421 -31.58 -27.29 -20.33
N LYS A 422 -32.89 -27.45 -20.53
CA LYS A 422 -33.54 -28.77 -20.58
C LYS A 422 -33.88 -29.09 -22.03
N GLY A 423 -33.50 -30.29 -22.50
CA GLY A 423 -33.79 -30.73 -23.87
C GLY A 423 -32.79 -30.21 -24.90
N SER A 424 -33.20 -30.13 -26.16
CA SER A 424 -32.31 -29.68 -27.23
C SER A 424 -32.15 -28.16 -27.22
N PHE A 425 -30.99 -27.70 -27.69
CA PHE A 425 -30.68 -26.29 -27.86
C PHE A 425 -31.73 -25.53 -28.68
N MET A 426 -32.24 -26.17 -29.74
CA MET A 426 -33.24 -25.58 -30.65
C MET A 426 -34.60 -25.42 -29.97
N ASP A 427 -34.97 -26.32 -29.06
CA ASP A 427 -36.21 -26.22 -28.30
C ASP A 427 -36.13 -25.07 -27.30
N TYR A 428 -34.99 -24.89 -26.62
CA TYR A 428 -34.77 -23.75 -25.73
C TYR A 428 -34.91 -22.40 -26.44
N LEU A 429 -34.31 -22.26 -27.62
CA LEU A 429 -34.43 -21.04 -28.42
C LEU A 429 -35.87 -20.78 -28.87
N ARG A 430 -36.60 -21.82 -29.25
CA ARG A 430 -38.01 -21.75 -29.68
C ARG A 430 -38.93 -21.38 -28.52
N ASP A 431 -38.71 -21.94 -27.34
CA ASP A 431 -39.56 -21.72 -26.17
C ASP A 431 -39.33 -20.35 -25.52
N ASN A 432 -38.15 -19.75 -25.73
CA ASN A 432 -37.79 -18.46 -25.15
C ASN A 432 -37.75 -17.32 -26.18
N THR A 433 -38.16 -17.55 -27.43
CA THR A 433 -38.03 -16.56 -28.53
C THR A 433 -38.69 -15.21 -28.21
N SER A 434 -39.78 -15.20 -27.44
CA SER A 434 -40.49 -13.99 -27.00
C SER A 434 -39.80 -13.23 -25.86
N GLN A 435 -39.06 -13.93 -24.97
CA GLN A 435 -38.24 -13.31 -23.92
C GLN A 435 -36.88 -12.83 -24.44
N LEU A 436 -36.39 -13.44 -25.53
CA LEU A 436 -35.07 -13.22 -26.11
C LEU A 436 -35.01 -12.12 -27.18
N ASN A 437 -36.14 -11.44 -27.45
CA ASN A 437 -36.33 -10.26 -28.32
C ASN A 437 -35.02 -9.59 -28.79
N ASN A 438 -34.60 -9.74 -30.05
CA ASN A 438 -33.54 -9.01 -30.79
C ASN A 438 -32.28 -8.53 -30.04
N ARG A 439 -31.99 -9.07 -28.85
CA ARG A 439 -30.92 -8.64 -27.95
C ARG A 439 -29.84 -9.68 -27.83
N ILE A 440 -30.10 -10.92 -28.23
CA ILE A 440 -29.05 -11.94 -28.31
C ILE A 440 -28.17 -11.67 -29.53
N SER A 441 -26.88 -11.45 -29.31
CA SER A 441 -25.88 -11.35 -30.37
C SER A 441 -25.23 -12.70 -30.70
N ALA A 442 -25.09 -13.60 -29.71
CA ALA A 442 -24.57 -14.95 -29.91
C ALA A 442 -24.99 -15.91 -28.79
N VAL A 443 -24.95 -17.21 -29.08
CA VAL A 443 -25.25 -18.28 -28.12
C VAL A 443 -24.24 -19.41 -28.22
N PHE A 444 -23.79 -19.90 -27.07
CA PHE A 444 -22.79 -20.95 -26.94
C PHE A 444 -23.34 -22.10 -26.10
N ASP A 445 -23.21 -23.34 -26.59
CA ASP A 445 -23.68 -24.56 -25.92
C ASP A 445 -22.49 -25.35 -25.33
N THR A 446 -22.74 -26.11 -24.28
CA THR A 446 -21.76 -26.99 -23.62
C THR A 446 -21.89 -28.44 -24.07
N THR A 447 -20.80 -29.20 -24.00
CA THR A 447 -20.88 -30.67 -24.07
C THR A 447 -21.30 -31.25 -22.71
N PRO A 448 -22.12 -32.33 -22.68
CA PRO A 448 -22.43 -33.02 -21.43
C PRO A 448 -21.17 -33.61 -20.80
N SER A 449 -21.04 -33.52 -19.47
CA SER A 449 -19.85 -33.93 -18.70
C SER A 449 -19.45 -35.39 -18.89
N THR A 450 -20.41 -36.29 -19.17
CA THR A 450 -20.14 -37.75 -19.23
C THR A 450 -20.70 -38.45 -20.48
N GLY A 451 -21.12 -37.71 -21.51
CA GLY A 451 -21.72 -38.30 -22.73
C GLY A 451 -23.13 -38.89 -22.54
N ASN A 452 -23.72 -38.78 -21.34
CA ASN A 452 -25.11 -39.13 -21.08
C ASN A 452 -26.03 -37.94 -21.34
N ILE A 453 -27.14 -38.17 -22.05
CA ILE A 453 -28.11 -37.14 -22.49
C ILE A 453 -28.95 -36.57 -21.32
N GLN A 454 -28.84 -37.15 -20.12
CA GLN A 454 -29.52 -36.70 -18.90
C GLN A 454 -28.73 -35.72 -18.01
N ASP A 455 -27.48 -35.38 -18.39
CA ASP A 455 -26.65 -34.40 -17.66
C ASP A 455 -27.13 -32.94 -17.90
N GLU A 456 -26.98 -32.07 -16.90
CA GLU A 456 -27.25 -30.63 -17.00
C GLU A 456 -26.43 -30.00 -18.15
N ARG A 457 -27.10 -29.52 -19.21
CA ARG A 457 -26.47 -28.69 -20.25
C ARG A 457 -26.62 -27.22 -19.91
N TRP A 458 -25.68 -26.41 -20.37
CA TRP A 458 -25.69 -24.96 -20.17
C TRP A 458 -25.55 -24.22 -21.49
N CYS A 459 -26.19 -23.05 -21.60
CA CYS A 459 -25.86 -22.07 -22.62
C CYS A 459 -25.35 -20.77 -22.01
N ALA A 460 -24.47 -20.10 -22.76
CA ALA A 460 -24.14 -18.69 -22.56
C ALA A 460 -24.81 -17.86 -23.65
N LEU A 461 -25.52 -16.81 -23.23
CA LEU A 461 -26.16 -15.81 -24.08
C LEU A 461 -25.35 -14.52 -24.00
N LEU A 462 -24.96 -13.98 -25.16
CA LEU A 462 -24.40 -12.63 -25.26
C LEU A 462 -25.55 -11.67 -25.56
N LEU A 463 -25.73 -10.67 -24.69
CA LEU A 463 -26.81 -9.68 -24.70
C LEU A 463 -26.31 -8.26 -24.88
#